data_AF-A0A3C0NB57-F1
#
_entry.id   AF-A0A3C0NB57-F1
#
_cell.length_a   1.000
_cell.length_b   1.000
_cell.length_c   1.000
_cell.angle_alpha   90.00
_cell.angle_beta   90.00
_cell.angle_gamma   90.00
#
_symmetry.space_group_name_H-M   'P 1'
#
loop_
_entity.id
_entity.type
_entity.pdbx_description
1 polymer ?
#
loop_
_entity_poly.entity_id
_entity_poly.type
_entity_poly.pdbx_seq_one_letter_code
_entity_poly.pdbx_strand_id
1 'polypeptide(L)' 'MLISHFLIGPPGCGKSTLANQLIKLQPTAKIISTDAIRALIFGDESIQGDWSLIEENVLSQMR' A
#
# COMPACT_ATOMS: atom_id res chain seq x y z
N MET A 1 -11.80 -6.51 -15.49
CA MET A 1 -12.11 -6.64 -14.06
C MET A 1 -10.80 -6.44 -13.31
N LEU A 2 -10.71 -5.44 -12.42
CA LEU A 2 -9.53 -5.22 -11.60
C LEU A 2 -9.64 -6.13 -10.37
N ILE A 3 -8.60 -6.92 -10.08
CA ILE A 3 -8.53 -7.75 -8.87
C ILE A 3 -7.57 -7.06 -7.90
N SER A 4 -8.07 -6.77 -6.71
CA SER A 4 -7.29 -6.14 -5.64
C SER A 4 -7.20 -7.09 -4.45
N HIS A 5 -6.00 -7.30 -3.94
CA HIS A 5 -5.75 -8.07 -2.72
C HIS A 5 -5.47 -7.12 -1.56
N PHE A 6 -6.30 -7.18 -0.52
CA PHE A 6 -6.09 -6.41 0.72
C PHE A 6 -5.37 -7.29 1.74
N LEU A 7 -4.16 -6.88 2.14
CA LEU A 7 -3.38 -7.59 3.16
C LEU A 7 -3.62 -6.92 4.53
N ILE A 8 -4.37 -7.59 5.40
CA ILE A 8 -4.77 -7.05 6.71
C ILE A 8 -4.12 -7.90 7.82
N GLY A 9 -3.50 -7.24 8.79
CA GLY A 9 -2.85 -7.90 9.92
C GLY A 9 -1.99 -6.93 10.74
N PRO A 10 -1.53 -7.32 11.94
CA PRO A 10 -0.75 -6.44 12.82
C PRO A 10 0.60 -6.03 12.20
N PRO A 11 1.24 -4.94 12.67
CA PRO A 11 2.61 -4.60 12.29
C PRO A 11 3.56 -5.79 12.51
N GLY A 12 4.50 -6.01 11.58
CA GLY A 12 5.45 -7.11 11.68
C GLY A 12 4.94 -8.50 11.25
N CYS A 13 3.67 -8.68 10.91
CA CYS A 13 3.14 -10.01 10.51
C CYS A 13 3.51 -10.46 9.08
N GLY A 14 4.39 -9.74 8.38
CA GLY A 14 4.89 -10.12 7.06
C GLY A 14 4.05 -9.67 5.86
N LYS A 15 3.13 -8.70 5.99
CA LYS A 15 2.33 -8.16 4.88
C LYS A 15 3.18 -7.74 3.68
N SER A 16 4.21 -6.92 3.92
CA SER A 16 5.12 -6.44 2.88
C SER A 16 5.92 -7.59 2.25
N THR A 17 6.29 -8.60 3.04
CA THR A 17 6.96 -9.80 2.55
C THR A 17 6.07 -10.57 1.58
N LEU A 18 4.81 -10.81 1.96
CA LEU A 18 3.83 -11.50 1.11
C LEU A 18 3.51 -10.70 -0.16
N ALA A 19 3.32 -9.38 -0.07
CA ALA A 19 3.08 -8.52 -1.22
C ALA A 19 4.22 -8.61 -2.26
N ASN A 20 5.47 -8.57 -1.79
CA ASN A 20 6.66 -8.70 -2.62
C ASN A 20 6.80 -10.10 -3.25
N GLN A 21 6.29 -11.15 -2.61
CA GLN A 21 6.23 -12.48 -3.22
C GLN A 21 5.12 -12.56 -4.27
N LEU A 22 3.97 -11.95 -4.01
CA LEU A 22 2.81 -11.97 -4.91
C LEU A 22 3.10 -11.26 -6.24
N ILE A 23 3.75 -10.09 -6.21
CA ILE A 23 4.09 -9.36 -7.43
C ILE A 23 5.10 -10.10 -8.33
N LYS A 24 5.93 -10.98 -7.75
CA LYS A 24 6.83 -11.86 -8.53
C LYS A 24 6.05 -12.93 -9.29
N LEU A 25 4.90 -13.35 -8.77
CA LEU A 25 4.02 -14.33 -9.39
C LEU A 25 3.02 -13.69 -10.35
N GLN A 26 2.70 -12.41 -10.15
CA GLN A 26 1.80 -11.63 -10.99
C GLN A 26 2.49 -10.35 -11.48
N PRO A 27 3.19 -10.41 -12.64
CA PRO A 27 3.97 -9.27 -13.14
C PRO A 27 3.17 -8.00 -13.44
N THR A 28 1.86 -8.13 -13.62
CA THR A 28 0.95 -6.99 -13.86
C THR A 28 0.37 -6.40 -12.58
N ALA A 29 0.62 -7.01 -11.42
CA ALA A 29 0.17 -6.48 -10.14
C ALA A 29 1.06 -5.30 -9.72
N LYS A 30 0.49 -4.42 -8.90
CA LYS A 30 1.19 -3.29 -8.28
C LYS A 30 0.96 -3.32 -6.79
N ILE A 31 2.00 -2.99 -6.01
CA ILE A 31 1.88 -2.83 -4.57
C ILE A 31 1.51 -1.39 -4.28
N ILE A 32 0.46 -1.19 -3.49
CA ILE A 32 0.05 0.11 -2.95
C ILE A 32 0.12 -0.01 -1.42
N SER A 33 0.94 0.83 -0.79
CA SER A 33 1.13 0.83 0.66
C SER A 33 0.80 2.19 1.25
N THR A 34 -0.16 2.23 2.18
CA THR A 34 -0.52 3.44 2.93
C THR A 34 0.65 3.95 3.77
N ASP A 35 1.54 3.07 4.24
CA ASP A 35 2.70 3.44 5.03
C ASP A 35 3.72 4.20 4.18
N ALA A 36 3.97 3.70 2.96
CA ALA A 36 4.82 4.36 1.97
C ALA A 36 4.23 5.70 1.51
N ILE A 37 2.90 5.79 1.35
CA ILE A 37 2.21 7.03 1.02
C ILE A 37 2.36 8.05 2.15
N ARG A 38 2.22 7.62 3.42
CA ARG A 38 2.41 8.50 4.58
C ARG A 38 3.84 9.02 4.68
N ALA A 39 4.84 8.16 4.47
CA ALA A 39 6.23 8.58 4.37
C ALA A 39 6.47 9.59 3.24
N LEU A 40 5.83 9.42 2.09
CA LEU A 40 5.96 10.32 0.95
C LEU A 40 5.36 11.71 1.22
N ILE A 41 4.16 11.77 1.80
CA ILE A 41 3.41 13.02 1.99
C ILE A 41 3.87 13.76 3.24
N PHE A 42 4.13 13.03 4.33
CA PHE A 42 4.40 13.59 5.65
C PHE A 42 5.87 13.50 6.08
N GLY A 43 6.71 12.79 5.30
CA GLY A 43 8.13 12.56 5.62
C GLY A 43 8.37 11.42 6.61
N ASP A 44 7.32 10.83 7.19
CA ASP A 44 7.40 9.75 8.17
C ASP A 44 6.13 8.87 8.10
N GLU A 45 6.31 7.55 8.02
CA GLU A 45 5.21 6.56 8.00
C GLU A 45 4.53 6.37 9.37
N SER A 46 5.03 6.96 10.44
CA SER A 46 4.38 6.95 11.75
C SER A 46 3.29 8.01 11.86
N ILE A 47 3.37 9.06 11.05
CA ILE A 47 2.38 10.14 10.98
C ILE A 47 1.11 9.58 10.34
N GLN A 48 -0.03 9.69 11.02
CA GLN A 48 -1.33 9.26 10.49
C GLN A 48 -1.88 10.23 9.45
N GLY A 49 -1.68 11.54 9.67
CA GLY A 49 -2.05 12.59 8.71
C GLY A 49 -3.55 12.64 8.38
N ASP A 50 -3.89 13.33 7.29
CA ASP A 50 -5.25 13.39 6.75
C ASP A 50 -5.53 12.17 5.87
N TRP A 51 -6.59 11.41 6.21
CA TRP A 51 -7.01 10.24 5.43
C TRP A 51 -7.39 10.60 3.99
N SER A 52 -8.02 11.75 3.74
CA SER A 52 -8.47 12.12 2.39
C SER A 52 -7.28 12.28 1.42
N LEU A 53 -6.15 12.78 1.90
CA LEU A 53 -4.91 12.90 1.10
C LEU A 53 -4.29 11.52 0.82
N ILE A 54 -4.33 10.61 1.80
CA ILE A 54 -3.82 9.25 1.63
C ILE A 54 -4.70 8.48 0.65
N GLU A 55 -6.02 8.58 0.79
CA GLU A 55 -7.00 7.92 -0.06
C GLU A 55 -6.89 8.38 -1.52
N GLU A 56 -6.74 9.69 -1.77
CA GLU A 56 -6.51 10.22 -3.13
C GLU A 56 -5.26 9.59 -3.77
N ASN A 57 -4.18 9.45 -3.01
CA ASN A 57 -2.95 8.81 -3.48
C ASN A 57 -3.12 7.31 -3.74
N VAL A 58 -3.86 6.60 -2.89
CA VAL A 58 -4.21 5.19 -3.11
C VAL A 58 -4.99 5.03 -4.41
N LEU A 59 -6.05 5.83 -4.60
CA LEU A 59 -6.91 5.77 -5.79
C LEU A 59 -6.16 6.16 -7.06
N SER A 60 -5.29 7.17 -6.99
CA SER A 60 -4.42 7.57 -8.11
C SER A 60 -3.49 6.43 -8.52
N GLN A 61 -2.95 5.66 -7.57
CA GLN A 61 -2.06 4.54 -7.86
C GLN A 61 -2.78 3.28 -8.37
N MET A 62 -4.09 3.15 -8.17
CA MET A 62 -4.92 2.04 -8.67
C MET A 62 -5.29 2.18 -10.15
N ARG A 63 -5.20 3.40 -10.70
CA ARG A 63 -5.42 3.69 -12.13
C ARG A 63 -4.21 3.27 -12.96
#